data_AF-A0A2T9Z947-F1
#
_entry.id   AF-A0A2T9Z947-F1
#
_cell.length_a   1.000
_cell.length_b   1.000
_cell.length_c   1.000
_cell.angle_alpha   90.00
_cell.angle_beta   90.00
_cell.angle_gamma   90.00
#
_symmetry.space_group_name_H-M   'P 1'
#
loop_
_entity.id
_entity.type
_entity.pdbx_description
1 polymer ?
#
loop_
_entity_poly.entity_id
_entity_poly.type
_entity_poly.pdbx_seq_one_letter_code
_entity_poly.pdbx_strand_id
1 'polypeptide(L)'
;SKNKKVENKNIETKDYFSDEDAPATSDIPHSNSEFSSRNNLPKNVKSLDRLMKLELLEGKSSEEIGEIWIEFHNSKNCLSAVVPGDSYKKIMKNSKEYPTFVLPLPRGEGIEFFLVQFQFHQIFFTSLLEFQTKKELARPYLVVTHYTDLIESKEIVLMKGEIIENEGANFGLDEAKLLALVLQRFYISPTQNRVDLLNTFTKNPSNFDFNQLIESVNSLD
;
A
#
# COMPACT_ATOMS: atom_id res chain seq x y z
N SER A 1 11.61 14.98 -43.79
CA SER A 1 10.65 15.75 -42.97
C SER A 1 11.10 15.74 -41.53
N LYS A 2 11.19 16.94 -40.95
CA LYS A 2 11.84 17.25 -39.67
C LYS A 2 11.05 16.70 -38.47
N ASN A 3 11.80 16.17 -37.50
CA ASN A 3 11.64 16.31 -36.05
C ASN A 3 10.22 16.47 -35.48
N LYS A 4 9.74 15.45 -34.77
CA LYS A 4 9.10 15.65 -33.48
C LYS A 4 10.06 15.16 -32.40
N LYS A 5 10.79 16.13 -31.87
CA LYS A 5 11.60 16.03 -30.66
C LYS A 5 10.63 15.62 -29.55
N VAL A 6 10.79 14.42 -29.00
CA VAL A 6 10.24 14.10 -27.69
C VAL A 6 11.03 14.96 -26.73
N GLU A 7 10.45 16.09 -26.36
CA GLU A 7 11.01 16.96 -25.35
C GLU A 7 10.85 16.24 -24.02
N ASN A 8 11.94 15.62 -23.55
CA ASN A 8 12.07 15.18 -22.17
C ASN A 8 11.83 16.41 -21.28
N LYS A 9 10.60 16.58 -20.82
CA LYS A 9 10.36 17.29 -19.57
C LYS A 9 10.87 16.36 -18.47
N ASN A 10 12.18 16.40 -18.23
CA ASN A 10 12.70 16.11 -16.90
C ASN A 10 12.11 17.20 -16.00
N ILE A 11 10.87 17.00 -15.56
CA ILE A 11 10.40 17.63 -14.34
C ILE A 11 11.37 17.08 -13.29
N GLU A 12 12.22 17.91 -12.70
CA GLU A 12 13.05 17.45 -11.59
C GLU A 12 12.10 17.09 -10.45
N THR A 13 11.67 15.83 -10.41
CA THR A 13 10.69 15.32 -9.42
C THR A 13 11.12 15.64 -8.00
N LYS A 14 12.43 15.79 -7.76
CA LYS A 14 13.03 16.29 -6.53
C LYS A 14 12.43 17.62 -6.03
N ASP A 15 12.03 18.53 -6.90
CA ASP A 15 11.46 19.83 -6.50
C ASP A 15 10.13 19.69 -5.75
N TYR A 16 9.39 18.61 -6.04
CA TYR A 16 8.10 18.28 -5.44
C TYR A 16 8.25 17.66 -4.06
N PHE A 17 9.38 17.03 -3.76
CA PHE A 17 9.57 16.31 -2.50
C PHE A 17 10.31 17.19 -1.51
N SER A 18 9.93 17.06 -0.25
CA SER A 18 10.62 17.72 0.85
C SER A 18 11.90 16.95 1.15
N ASP A 19 12.98 17.66 1.49
CA ASP A 19 14.23 17.02 1.92
C ASP A 19 13.94 16.07 3.09
N GLU A 20 14.55 14.88 3.10
CA GLU A 20 14.22 13.79 4.04
C GLU A 20 14.37 14.20 5.53
N ASP A 21 15.06 15.31 5.81
CA ASP A 21 15.35 15.88 7.12
C ASP A 21 14.70 17.26 7.39
N ALA A 22 13.83 17.77 6.50
CA ALA A 22 13.20 19.07 6.71
C ALA A 22 12.37 19.04 8.02
N PRO A 23 12.68 19.90 9.02
CA PRO A 23 11.83 20.03 10.19
C PRO A 23 10.45 20.44 9.71
N ALA A 24 9.40 19.96 10.38
CA ALA A 24 8.03 20.35 10.09
C ALA A 24 7.94 21.87 10.13
N THR A 25 7.98 22.53 8.97
CA THR A 25 7.76 23.96 8.89
C THR A 25 6.29 24.16 9.17
N SER A 26 6.06 24.73 10.35
CA SER A 26 4.78 25.22 10.84
C SER A 26 4.11 26.11 9.80
N ASP A 27 2.77 26.10 9.83
CA ASP A 27 1.88 27.08 9.20
C ASP A 27 1.40 26.81 7.76
N ILE A 28 1.25 25.55 7.34
CA ILE A 28 0.30 25.23 6.26
C ILE A 28 -1.11 25.18 6.87
N PRO A 29 -2.10 25.94 6.34
CA PRO A 29 -3.45 26.01 6.90
C PRO A 29 -4.02 24.63 7.19
N HIS A 30 -4.61 24.48 8.38
CA HIS A 30 -5.30 23.27 8.80
C HIS A 30 -6.39 22.92 7.80
N SER A 31 -6.11 21.97 6.90
CA SER A 31 -7.17 21.26 6.21
C SER A 31 -7.85 20.37 7.25
N ASN A 32 -9.01 20.83 7.75
CA ASN A 32 -9.92 20.05 8.61
C ASN A 32 -10.61 18.91 7.84
N SER A 33 -10.04 18.47 6.71
CA SER A 33 -10.53 17.32 5.97
C SER A 33 -10.35 16.07 6.81
N GLU A 34 -11.43 15.30 6.95
CA GLU A 34 -11.43 13.94 7.52
C GLU A 34 -10.44 13.02 6.80
N PHE A 35 -9.93 13.40 5.62
CA PHE A 35 -9.02 12.60 4.81
C PHE A 35 -7.56 13.10 4.80
N SER A 36 -7.19 14.08 5.62
CA SER A 36 -5.77 14.46 5.73
C SER A 36 -4.95 13.34 6.39
N SER A 37 -3.85 12.94 5.75
CA SER A 37 -2.94 11.92 6.30
C SER A 37 -2.32 12.35 7.63
N ARG A 38 -2.23 13.65 7.93
CA ARG A 38 -1.79 14.16 9.25
C ARG A 38 -2.68 13.70 10.41
N ASN A 39 -3.97 13.49 10.15
CA ASN A 39 -4.94 13.10 11.19
C ASN A 39 -5.17 11.59 11.24
N ASN A 40 -4.85 10.88 10.15
CA ASN A 40 -5.24 9.48 9.97
C ASN A 40 -4.06 8.50 9.86
N LEU A 41 -2.83 8.98 10.08
CA LEU A 41 -1.66 8.13 10.19
C LEU A 41 -1.12 8.14 11.63
N PRO A 42 -0.46 7.05 12.07
CA PRO A 42 0.27 7.05 13.34
C PRO A 42 1.31 8.18 13.38
N LYS A 43 1.56 8.73 14.59
CA LYS A 43 2.45 9.89 14.79
C LYS A 43 3.88 9.70 14.27
N ASN A 44 4.35 8.44 14.19
CA ASN A 44 5.68 8.07 13.72
C ASN A 44 5.77 7.94 12.19
N VAL A 45 4.65 8.10 11.46
CA VAL A 45 4.60 8.04 10.00
C VAL A 45 4.56 9.46 9.46
N LYS A 46 5.41 9.76 8.47
CA LYS A 46 5.40 11.08 7.80
C LYS A 46 4.08 11.22 7.02
N SER A 47 3.36 12.31 7.23
CA SER A 47 2.20 12.67 6.42
C SER A 47 2.61 13.11 5.00
N LEU A 48 1.67 13.16 4.07
CA LEU A 48 1.97 13.42 2.66
C LEU A 48 2.61 14.79 2.44
N ASP A 49 2.13 15.83 3.13
CA ASP A 49 2.69 17.18 3.11
C ASP A 49 4.13 17.28 3.62
N ARG A 50 4.58 16.30 4.42
CA ARG A 50 5.98 16.18 4.85
C ARG A 50 6.84 15.43 3.85
N LEU A 51 6.22 14.67 2.95
CA LEU A 51 6.91 13.97 1.87
C LEU A 51 7.01 14.84 0.63
N MET A 52 5.95 15.59 0.31
CA MET A 52 5.86 16.41 -0.88
C MET A 52 5.09 17.71 -0.68
N LYS A 53 5.49 18.74 -1.42
CA LYS A 53 4.92 20.09 -1.43
C LYS A 53 3.57 20.09 -2.15
N LEU A 54 2.49 19.99 -1.40
CA LEU A 54 1.12 19.87 -1.93
C LEU A 54 0.69 21.08 -2.76
N GLU A 55 1.22 22.26 -2.43
CA GLU A 55 1.02 23.50 -3.18
C GLU A 55 1.51 23.41 -4.64
N LEU A 56 2.54 22.61 -4.91
CA LEU A 56 3.05 22.40 -6.28
C LEU A 56 2.18 21.44 -7.09
N LEU A 57 1.22 20.78 -6.45
CA LEU A 57 0.24 19.91 -7.10
C LEU A 57 -1.04 20.66 -7.50
N GLU A 58 -1.18 21.91 -7.07
CA GLU A 58 -2.32 22.74 -7.45
C GLU A 58 -2.38 22.90 -8.98
N GLY A 59 -3.55 22.70 -9.56
CA GLY A 59 -3.76 22.74 -11.02
C GLY A 59 -3.31 21.50 -11.81
N LYS A 60 -2.61 20.53 -11.20
CA LYS A 60 -2.22 19.28 -11.88
C LYS A 60 -3.36 18.26 -11.98
N SER A 61 -3.35 17.42 -13.01
CA SER A 61 -4.28 16.30 -13.13
C SER A 61 -3.88 15.12 -12.21
N SER A 62 -4.80 14.18 -12.00
CA SER A 62 -4.53 12.92 -11.28
C SER A 62 -3.38 12.13 -11.91
N GLU A 63 -3.31 12.13 -13.23
CA GLU A 63 -2.28 11.44 -14.02
C GLU A 63 -0.91 12.09 -13.80
N GLU A 64 -0.82 13.42 -13.93
CA GLU A 64 0.43 14.15 -13.71
C GLU A 64 0.97 13.97 -12.28
N ILE A 65 0.08 14.02 -11.27
CA ILE A 65 0.46 13.76 -9.88
C ILE A 65 0.98 12.32 -9.72
N GLY A 66 0.32 11.37 -10.38
CA GLY A 66 0.73 9.97 -10.36
C GLY A 66 2.10 9.73 -10.97
N GLU A 67 2.39 10.37 -12.11
CA GLU A 67 3.71 10.33 -12.76
C GLU A 67 4.80 10.86 -11.82
N ILE A 68 4.58 12.02 -11.20
CA ILE A 68 5.51 12.62 -10.23
C ILE A 68 5.77 11.65 -9.06
N TRP A 69 4.72 11.04 -8.53
CA TRP A 69 4.82 10.12 -7.39
C TRP A 69 5.60 8.85 -7.72
N ILE A 70 5.29 8.22 -8.84
CA ILE A 70 5.91 6.96 -9.28
C ILE A 70 7.37 7.22 -9.66
N GLU A 71 7.66 8.26 -10.43
CA GLU A 71 9.01 8.56 -10.89
C GLU A 71 9.97 8.83 -9.72
N PHE A 72 9.53 9.56 -8.69
CA PHE A 72 10.34 9.82 -7.51
C PHE A 72 10.71 8.54 -6.73
N HIS A 73 9.79 7.57 -6.67
CA HIS A 73 9.99 6.34 -5.92
C HIS A 73 10.60 5.19 -6.75
N ASN A 74 10.65 5.32 -8.07
CA ASN A 74 11.10 4.25 -8.98
C ASN A 74 12.55 3.79 -8.74
N SER A 75 13.41 4.69 -8.23
CA SER A 75 14.81 4.37 -7.89
C SER A 75 15.00 3.91 -6.44
N LYS A 76 13.94 3.92 -5.63
CA LYS A 76 13.98 3.53 -4.22
C LYS A 76 13.58 2.06 -4.08
N ASN A 77 14.14 1.35 -3.11
CA ASN A 77 13.74 -0.03 -2.78
C ASN A 77 12.36 -0.04 -2.07
N CYS A 78 11.32 0.41 -2.78
CA CYS A 78 9.97 0.53 -2.25
C CYS A 78 8.93 0.29 -3.33
N LEU A 79 7.74 -0.12 -2.92
CA LEU A 79 6.58 -0.21 -3.77
C LEU A 79 5.90 1.16 -3.83
N SER A 80 5.58 1.67 -5.01
CA SER A 80 4.81 2.91 -5.16
C SER A 80 3.67 2.72 -6.15
N ALA A 81 2.48 3.24 -5.82
CA ALA A 81 1.32 3.18 -6.71
C ALA A 81 0.38 4.37 -6.50
N VAL A 82 -0.51 4.56 -7.47
CA VAL A 82 -1.67 5.45 -7.38
C VAL A 82 -2.92 4.56 -7.35
N VAL A 83 -3.68 4.66 -6.27
CA VAL A 83 -4.87 3.85 -6.05
C VAL A 83 -6.11 4.71 -6.33
N PRO A 84 -7.04 4.29 -7.19
CA PRO A 84 -8.30 5.00 -7.38
C PRO A 84 -9.07 5.13 -6.06
N GLY A 85 -9.66 6.29 -5.80
CA GLY A 85 -10.35 6.60 -4.54
C GLY A 85 -11.43 5.57 -4.19
N ASP A 86 -12.21 5.13 -5.17
CA ASP A 86 -13.23 4.10 -4.96
C ASP A 86 -12.66 2.72 -4.62
N SER A 87 -11.50 2.37 -5.20
CA SER A 87 -10.80 1.14 -4.85
C SER A 87 -10.32 1.18 -3.40
N TYR A 88 -9.78 2.32 -2.97
CA TYR A 88 -9.37 2.52 -1.59
C TYR A 88 -10.54 2.47 -0.61
N LYS A 89 -11.67 3.14 -0.93
CA LYS A 89 -12.90 3.09 -0.12
C LYS A 89 -13.39 1.65 0.09
N LYS A 90 -13.29 0.79 -0.93
CA LYS A 90 -13.61 -0.65 -0.82
C LYS A 90 -12.65 -1.38 0.12
N ILE A 91 -11.34 -1.14 0.01
CA ILE A 91 -10.34 -1.70 0.93
C ILE A 91 -10.67 -1.32 2.38
N MET A 92 -10.95 -0.04 2.63
CA MET A 92 -11.26 0.45 3.98
C MET A 92 -12.59 -0.09 4.52
N LYS A 93 -13.61 -0.27 3.68
CA LYS A 93 -14.86 -0.90 4.08
C LYS A 93 -14.63 -2.36 4.49
N ASN A 94 -13.96 -3.14 3.65
CA ASN A 94 -13.78 -4.57 3.88
C ASN A 94 -12.79 -4.86 5.01
N SER A 95 -11.76 -4.03 5.20
CA SER A 95 -10.82 -4.16 6.32
C SER A 95 -11.43 -3.86 7.69
N LYS A 96 -12.52 -3.08 7.78
CA LYS A 96 -13.26 -2.92 9.04
C LYS A 96 -13.94 -4.21 9.47
N GLU A 97 -14.46 -5.00 8.51
CA GLU A 97 -15.08 -6.29 8.81
C GLU A 97 -14.02 -7.41 8.96
N TYR A 98 -12.96 -7.36 8.15
CA TYR A 98 -11.91 -8.37 8.09
C TYR A 98 -10.53 -7.72 8.33
N PRO A 99 -10.22 -7.28 9.57
CA PRO A 99 -9.01 -6.49 9.88
C PRO A 99 -7.73 -7.32 9.90
N THR A 100 -7.83 -8.64 9.90
CA THR A 100 -6.69 -9.55 9.86
C THR A 100 -7.00 -10.73 8.96
N PHE A 101 -6.04 -11.12 8.13
CA PHE A 101 -6.15 -12.25 7.22
C PHE A 101 -4.79 -12.88 6.94
N VAL A 102 -4.74 -13.95 6.16
CA VAL A 102 -3.50 -14.56 5.68
C VAL A 102 -3.50 -14.63 4.16
N LEU A 103 -2.38 -14.30 3.54
CA LEU A 103 -2.21 -14.36 2.09
C LEU A 103 -1.10 -15.36 1.74
N PRO A 104 -1.29 -16.21 0.70
CA PRO A 104 -0.23 -17.06 0.20
C PRO A 104 0.72 -16.24 -0.69
N LEU A 105 2.01 -16.50 -0.55
CA LEU A 105 3.07 -16.03 -1.42
C LEU A 105 3.82 -17.25 -1.98
N PRO A 106 3.74 -17.51 -3.30
CA PRO A 106 4.50 -18.58 -3.94
C PRO A 106 6.01 -18.43 -3.73
N ARG A 107 6.69 -19.55 -3.42
CA ARG A 107 8.13 -19.63 -3.15
C ARG A 107 8.74 -20.83 -3.87
N GLY A 108 9.29 -20.67 -5.07
CA GLY A 108 9.88 -21.82 -5.79
C GLY A 108 8.91 -23.01 -5.86
N GLU A 109 9.19 -24.09 -5.13
CA GLU A 109 8.33 -25.28 -5.04
C GLU A 109 7.31 -25.28 -3.88
N GLY A 110 7.26 -24.23 -3.07
CA GLY A 110 6.41 -24.12 -1.89
C GLY A 110 5.61 -22.82 -1.82
N ILE A 111 4.97 -22.61 -0.68
CA ILE A 111 4.17 -21.41 -0.38
C ILE A 111 4.55 -20.92 1.02
N GLU A 112 4.80 -19.62 1.13
CA GLU A 112 4.92 -18.93 2.40
C GLU A 112 3.63 -18.14 2.65
N PHE A 113 3.11 -18.16 3.88
CA PHE A 113 1.95 -17.36 4.24
C PHE A 113 2.37 -16.08 4.94
N PHE A 114 1.71 -14.97 4.60
CA PHE A 114 1.86 -13.68 5.25
C PHE A 114 0.59 -13.33 6.01
N LEU A 115 0.75 -13.05 7.30
CA LEU A 115 -0.28 -12.40 8.10
C LEU A 115 -0.41 -10.95 7.64
N VAL A 116 -1.63 -10.57 7.29
CA VAL A 116 -1.99 -9.20 6.91
C VAL A 116 -2.80 -8.57 8.02
N GLN A 117 -2.40 -7.39 8.46
CA GLN A 117 -3.12 -6.64 9.49
C GLN A 117 -3.34 -5.20 9.04
N PHE A 118 -4.57 -4.72 9.17
CA PHE A 118 -4.94 -3.34 8.88
C PHE A 118 -4.89 -2.50 10.16
N GLN A 119 -4.21 -1.36 10.10
CA GLN A 119 -4.22 -0.38 11.18
C GLN A 119 -4.23 1.03 10.58
N PHE A 120 -5.25 1.82 10.90
CA PHE A 120 -5.44 3.15 10.30
C PHE A 120 -5.44 3.08 8.76
N HIS A 121 -4.51 3.78 8.10
CA HIS A 121 -4.29 3.74 6.65
C HIS A 121 -3.02 2.95 6.27
N GLN A 122 -2.60 2.05 7.16
CA GLN A 122 -1.47 1.16 6.96
C GLN A 122 -1.89 -0.31 6.92
N ILE A 123 -1.15 -1.08 6.13
CA ILE A 123 -1.28 -2.53 6.01
C ILE A 123 0.07 -3.16 6.29
N PHE A 124 0.11 -4.05 7.26
CA PHE A 124 1.31 -4.74 7.71
C PHE A 124 1.29 -6.16 7.19
N PHE A 125 2.38 -6.58 6.54
CA PHE A 125 2.58 -7.93 6.04
C PHE A 125 3.73 -8.57 6.82
N THR A 126 3.42 -9.58 7.63
CA THR A 126 4.40 -10.28 8.46
C THR A 126 4.40 -11.75 8.08
N SER A 127 5.57 -12.36 7.89
CA SER A 127 5.64 -13.82 7.66
C SER A 127 4.93 -14.55 8.81
N LEU A 128 4.00 -15.45 8.47
CA LEU A 128 3.22 -16.18 9.47
C LEU A 128 4.13 -17.08 10.32
N LEU A 129 5.17 -17.66 9.71
CA LEU A 129 6.17 -18.46 10.40
C LEU A 129 6.95 -17.60 11.41
N GLU A 130 7.37 -16.40 11.01
CA GLU A 130 8.07 -15.47 11.91
C GLU A 130 7.16 -15.01 13.06
N PHE A 131 5.90 -14.68 12.76
CA PHE A 131 4.91 -14.33 13.77
C PHE A 131 4.68 -15.47 14.78
N GLN A 132 4.59 -16.70 14.32
CA GLN A 132 4.39 -17.87 15.19
C GLN A 132 5.60 -18.16 16.09
N THR A 133 6.81 -17.94 15.59
CA THR A 133 8.06 -18.26 16.30
C THR A 133 8.55 -17.13 17.20
N LYS A 134 8.42 -15.87 16.77
CA LYS A 134 8.97 -14.70 17.47
C LYS A 134 7.90 -13.86 18.20
N LYS A 135 6.61 -14.08 17.93
CA LYS A 135 5.48 -13.36 18.56
C LYS A 135 5.66 -11.84 18.48
N GLU A 136 5.72 -11.16 19.62
CA GLU A 136 5.85 -9.69 19.71
C GLU A 136 7.14 -9.14 19.09
N LEU A 137 8.15 -10.00 18.88
CA LEU A 137 9.42 -9.62 18.24
C LEU A 137 9.38 -9.78 16.71
N ALA A 138 8.30 -10.34 16.15
CA ALA A 138 8.14 -10.47 14.71
C ALA A 138 8.00 -9.09 14.07
N ARG A 139 8.76 -8.86 13.00
CA ARG A 139 8.72 -7.59 12.25
C ARG A 139 8.02 -7.79 10.91
N PRO A 140 7.21 -6.83 10.46
CA PRO A 140 6.65 -6.86 9.12
C PRO A 140 7.77 -6.81 8.08
N TYR A 141 7.56 -7.48 6.94
CA TYR A 141 8.44 -7.47 5.78
C TYR A 141 8.05 -6.36 4.82
N LEU A 142 6.76 -5.98 4.83
CA LEU A 142 6.21 -4.90 4.04
C LEU A 142 5.22 -4.12 4.88
N VAL A 143 5.33 -2.79 4.83
CA VAL A 143 4.35 -1.86 5.38
C VAL A 143 3.84 -0.97 4.26
N VAL A 144 2.57 -1.11 3.91
CA VAL A 144 1.92 -0.27 2.88
C VAL A 144 1.17 0.86 3.54
N THR A 145 1.52 2.09 3.23
CA THR A 145 0.89 3.32 3.71
C THR A 145 0.10 3.99 2.59
N HIS A 146 -1.14 4.36 2.88
CA HIS A 146 -2.03 5.09 1.98
C HIS A 146 -2.20 6.54 2.41
N TYR A 147 -1.91 7.46 1.50
CA TYR A 147 -2.04 8.90 1.68
C TYR A 147 -3.33 9.39 1.01
N THR A 148 -4.32 9.72 1.83
CA THR A 148 -5.69 10.01 1.40
C THR A 148 -5.95 11.48 1.09
N ASP A 149 -4.94 12.36 1.20
CA ASP A 149 -5.10 13.81 1.10
C ASP A 149 -5.70 14.29 -0.23
N LEU A 150 -5.55 13.50 -1.29
CA LEU A 150 -6.01 13.82 -2.65
C LEU A 150 -7.32 13.12 -3.04
N ILE A 151 -7.95 12.37 -2.12
CA ILE A 151 -9.12 11.54 -2.47
C ILE A 151 -10.35 12.36 -2.87
N GLU A 152 -10.58 13.50 -2.22
CA GLU A 152 -11.75 14.36 -2.50
C GLU A 152 -11.54 15.26 -3.71
N SER A 153 -10.31 15.74 -3.91
CA SER A 153 -9.99 16.74 -4.94
C SER A 153 -9.55 16.13 -6.27
N LYS A 154 -8.99 14.91 -6.25
CA LYS A 154 -8.39 14.24 -7.40
C LYS A 154 -8.85 12.79 -7.56
N GLU A 155 -9.70 12.28 -6.68
CA GLU A 155 -10.21 10.90 -6.71
C GLU A 155 -9.11 9.83 -6.70
N ILE A 156 -7.94 10.16 -6.15
CA ILE A 156 -6.79 9.26 -6.04
C ILE A 156 -6.21 9.24 -4.63
N VAL A 157 -5.55 8.12 -4.31
CA VAL A 157 -4.80 7.90 -3.08
C VAL A 157 -3.39 7.50 -3.47
N LEU A 158 -2.39 8.18 -2.91
CA LEU A 158 -0.99 7.82 -3.15
C LEU A 158 -0.58 6.70 -2.19
N MET A 159 0.13 5.69 -2.70
CA MET A 159 0.52 4.52 -1.93
C MET A 159 2.04 4.38 -1.92
N LYS A 160 2.61 4.14 -0.73
CA LYS A 160 4.02 3.77 -0.52
C LYS A 160 4.09 2.47 0.28
N GLY A 161 4.75 1.45 -0.24
CA GLY A 161 5.09 0.22 0.44
C GLY A 161 6.57 0.19 0.79
N GLU A 162 6.88 0.20 2.08
CA GLU A 162 8.24 0.13 2.61
C GLU A 162 8.61 -1.34 2.81
N ILE A 163 9.61 -1.79 2.06
CA ILE A 163 10.16 -3.14 2.16
C ILE A 163 11.21 -3.11 3.26
N ILE A 164 11.02 -3.94 4.28
CA ILE A 164 11.91 -4.01 5.44
C ILE A 164 12.87 -5.16 5.18
N GLU A 165 14.16 -4.84 5.09
CA GLU A 165 15.21 -5.83 4.92
C GLU A 165 15.23 -6.80 6.12
N ASN A 166 15.21 -8.09 5.81
CA ASN A 166 15.31 -9.16 6.80
C ASN A 166 16.40 -10.13 6.32
N GLU A 167 17.47 -10.23 7.09
CA GLU A 167 18.64 -11.03 6.72
C GLU A 167 18.24 -12.49 6.46
N GLY A 168 18.55 -13.00 5.27
CA GLY A 168 18.22 -14.38 4.87
C GLY A 168 16.80 -14.59 4.34
N ALA A 169 15.94 -13.57 4.34
CA ALA A 169 14.66 -13.63 3.66
C ALA A 169 14.78 -13.22 2.19
N ASN A 170 14.33 -14.07 1.26
CA ASN A 170 14.18 -13.71 -0.15
C ASN A 170 12.88 -12.93 -0.35
N PHE A 171 12.85 -11.66 0.05
CA PHE A 171 11.69 -10.80 -0.07
C PHE A 171 12.09 -9.44 -0.65
N GLY A 172 11.64 -9.15 -1.86
CA GLY A 172 11.91 -7.90 -2.56
C GLY A 172 10.66 -7.28 -3.17
N LEU A 173 10.87 -6.44 -4.18
CA LEU A 173 9.81 -5.68 -4.82
C LEU A 173 8.78 -6.56 -5.53
N ASP A 174 9.19 -7.68 -6.10
CA ASP A 174 8.29 -8.56 -6.84
C ASP A 174 7.34 -9.33 -5.89
N GLU A 175 7.86 -9.79 -4.75
CA GLU A 175 7.03 -10.35 -3.67
C GLU A 175 6.03 -9.32 -3.12
N ALA A 176 6.50 -8.08 -2.89
CA ALA A 176 5.66 -7.00 -2.41
C ALA A 176 4.51 -6.68 -3.39
N LYS A 177 4.81 -6.64 -4.70
CA LYS A 177 3.79 -6.47 -5.76
C LYS A 177 2.79 -7.61 -5.77
N LEU A 178 3.26 -8.86 -5.63
CA LEU A 178 2.39 -10.03 -5.63
C LEU A 178 1.45 -10.02 -4.42
N LEU A 179 1.96 -9.74 -3.22
CA LEU A 179 1.12 -9.59 -2.02
C LEU A 179 0.09 -8.48 -2.18
N ALA A 180 0.48 -7.32 -2.73
CA ALA A 180 -0.44 -6.23 -3.00
C ALA A 180 -1.54 -6.64 -4.01
N LEU A 181 -1.18 -7.36 -5.07
CA LEU A 181 -2.15 -7.86 -6.06
C LEU A 181 -3.15 -8.85 -5.42
N VAL A 182 -2.65 -9.81 -4.64
CA VAL A 182 -3.52 -10.78 -3.96
C VAL A 182 -4.44 -10.07 -2.97
N LEU A 183 -3.93 -9.11 -2.20
CA LEU A 183 -4.74 -8.29 -1.30
C LEU A 183 -5.91 -7.63 -2.04
N GLN A 184 -5.64 -7.01 -3.20
CA GLN A 184 -6.67 -6.35 -4.01
C GLN A 184 -7.79 -7.31 -4.43
N ARG A 185 -7.46 -8.57 -4.75
CA ARG A 185 -8.44 -9.61 -5.10
C ARG A 185 -9.38 -9.96 -3.94
N PHE A 186 -8.95 -9.79 -2.69
CA PHE A 186 -9.78 -10.03 -1.51
C PHE A 186 -10.52 -8.78 -1.03
N TYR A 187 -9.91 -7.60 -1.16
CA TYR A 187 -10.42 -6.39 -0.50
C TYR A 187 -11.03 -5.35 -1.45
N ILE A 188 -10.82 -5.45 -2.77
CA ILE A 188 -11.44 -4.55 -3.77
C ILE A 188 -12.62 -5.24 -4.46
N SER A 189 -12.36 -6.41 -5.07
CA SER A 189 -13.36 -7.12 -5.87
C SER A 189 -13.35 -8.62 -5.56
N PRO A 190 -13.71 -9.04 -4.33
CA PRO A 190 -13.74 -10.45 -3.98
C PRO A 190 -14.87 -11.19 -4.70
N THR A 191 -14.56 -12.39 -5.19
CA THR A 191 -15.58 -13.38 -5.54
C THR A 191 -16.26 -13.90 -4.29
N GLN A 192 -17.43 -14.54 -4.43
CA GLN A 192 -18.14 -15.10 -3.27
C GLN A 192 -17.25 -16.04 -2.45
N ASN A 193 -16.47 -16.90 -3.11
CA ASN A 193 -15.51 -17.79 -2.45
C ASN A 193 -14.48 -17.03 -1.58
N ARG A 194 -13.95 -15.90 -2.08
CA ARG A 194 -13.01 -15.08 -1.31
C ARG A 194 -13.66 -14.38 -0.12
N VAL A 195 -14.92 -13.96 -0.25
CA VAL A 195 -15.71 -13.44 0.89
C VAL A 195 -15.89 -14.53 1.94
N ASP A 196 -16.22 -15.75 1.54
CA ASP A 196 -16.42 -16.88 2.45
C ASP A 196 -15.13 -17.25 3.20
N LEU A 197 -13.97 -17.18 2.52
CA LEU A 197 -12.65 -17.35 3.13
C LEU A 197 -12.35 -16.27 4.17
N LEU A 198 -12.58 -14.99 3.84
CA LEU A 198 -12.41 -13.87 4.79
C LEU A 198 -13.29 -14.04 6.03
N ASN A 199 -14.56 -14.40 5.80
CA ASN A 199 -15.54 -14.61 6.86
C ASN A 199 -15.18 -15.81 7.75
N THR A 200 -14.76 -16.93 7.15
CA THR A 200 -14.33 -18.12 7.88
C THR A 200 -13.09 -17.83 8.72
N PHE A 201 -12.07 -17.19 8.16
CA PHE A 201 -10.86 -16.85 8.92
C PHE A 201 -11.16 -15.93 10.11
N THR A 202 -12.04 -14.94 9.90
CA THR A 202 -12.31 -13.91 10.91
C THR A 202 -13.24 -14.41 12.02
N LYS A 203 -14.30 -15.15 11.67
CA LYS A 203 -15.37 -15.54 12.61
C LYS A 203 -15.26 -16.98 13.10
N ASN A 204 -14.68 -17.88 12.31
CA ASN A 204 -14.56 -19.32 12.61
C ASN A 204 -13.17 -19.88 12.23
N PRO A 205 -12.06 -19.32 12.76
CA PRO A 205 -10.71 -19.63 12.30
C PRO A 205 -10.34 -21.12 12.38
N SER A 206 -10.92 -21.88 13.32
CA SER A 206 -10.69 -23.32 13.45
C SER A 206 -11.13 -24.15 12.23
N ASN A 207 -12.04 -23.60 11.41
CA ASN A 207 -12.54 -24.24 10.19
C ASN A 207 -11.87 -23.69 8.92
N PHE A 208 -10.86 -22.83 9.06
CA PHE A 208 -10.19 -22.23 7.92
C PHE A 208 -9.30 -23.25 7.19
N ASP A 209 -9.48 -23.35 5.87
CA ASP A 209 -8.74 -24.27 5.02
C ASP A 209 -7.73 -23.50 4.15
N PHE A 210 -6.45 -23.72 4.43
CA PHE A 210 -5.35 -23.09 3.69
C PHE A 210 -5.27 -23.58 2.24
N ASN A 211 -5.72 -24.79 1.92
CA ASN A 211 -5.70 -25.29 0.55
C ASN A 211 -6.70 -24.54 -0.33
N GLN A 212 -7.91 -24.29 0.19
CA GLN A 212 -8.92 -23.48 -0.50
C GLN A 212 -8.44 -22.05 -0.75
N LEU A 213 -7.69 -21.47 0.20
CA LEU A 213 -7.04 -20.17 0.00
C LEU A 213 -6.06 -20.20 -1.18
N ILE A 214 -5.16 -21.20 -1.23
CA ILE A 214 -4.18 -21.35 -2.31
C ILE A 214 -4.90 -21.47 -3.66
N GLU A 215 -5.92 -22.32 -3.75
CA GLU A 215 -6.71 -22.53 -4.97
C GLU A 215 -7.37 -21.23 -5.44
N SER A 216 -7.94 -20.45 -4.51
CA SER A 216 -8.63 -19.18 -4.82
C SER A 216 -7.73 -18.08 -5.39
N VAL A 217 -6.41 -18.17 -5.16
CA VAL A 217 -5.43 -17.20 -5.65
C VAL A 217 -4.90 -17.63 -7.03
N ASN A 218 -4.83 -18.93 -7.30
CA ASN A 218 -4.37 -19.46 -8.58
C ASN A 218 -5.46 -19.46 -9.66
N SER A 219 -6.74 -19.35 -9.29
CA SER A 219 -7.82 -19.20 -10.27
C SER A 219 -7.74 -17.84 -10.96
N LEU A 220 -7.71 -17.84 -12.29
CA LEU A 220 -7.97 -16.65 -13.10
C LEU A 220 -9.49 -16.44 -13.10
N ASP A 221 -9.93 -15.29 -12.56
CA ASP A 221 -11.33 -14.86 -12.64
C ASP A 221 -11.61 -14.16 -13.98
#